data_AF-A0A8T4T8V5-F1
#
_entry.id   AF-A0A8T4T8V5-F1
#
_cell.length_a   1.000
_cell.length_b   1.000
_cell.length_c   1.000
_cell.angle_alpha   90.00
_cell.angle_beta   90.00
_cell.angle_gamma   90.00
#
_symmetry.space_group_name_H-M   'P 1'
#
loop_
_entity.id
_entity.type
_entity.pdbx_description
1 polymer ?
#
loop_
_entity_poly.entity_id
_entity_poly.type
_entity_poly.pdbx_seq_one_letter_code
_entity_poly.pdbx_strand_id
1 'polypeptide(L)'
;MRPIIKEDIENVLSKVLAALEKHDFIELSKLSNHTIHDASIFQEDDPLTLAVLVYSLSKVIRRCVERDKSCPLVESQLKSALEALRANDDNAYRTIIKRVLQGISEMDSQMKLYIQEVVSNARIKKGSKIHEHGISIARTAELLGLSMWELQNYIGKTVSDVAPDGIRVKDRLRKARELFE
;
A
#
# COMPACT_ATOMS: atom_id res chain seq x y z
N MET A 1 4.63 -17.43 7.44
CA MET A 1 3.53 -16.73 6.72
C MET A 1 2.44 -17.73 6.44
N ARG A 2 1.15 -17.35 6.51
CA ARG A 2 0.06 -18.29 6.15
C ARG A 2 0.10 -18.61 4.64
N PRO A 3 -0.22 -19.84 4.20
CA PRO A 3 -0.15 -20.22 2.78
C PRO A 3 -0.97 -19.33 1.84
N ILE A 4 -2.19 -18.97 2.25
CA ILE A 4 -3.09 -18.12 1.44
C ILE A 4 -2.53 -16.71 1.24
N ILE A 5 -1.86 -16.17 2.27
CA ILE A 5 -1.24 -14.84 2.25
C ILE A 5 0.00 -14.86 1.35
N LYS A 6 0.74 -15.95 1.43
CA LYS A 6 1.92 -16.16 0.61
C LYS A 6 1.58 -16.22 -0.87
N GLU A 7 0.57 -17.00 -1.24
CA GLU A 7 0.09 -17.10 -2.62
C GLU A 7 -0.36 -15.73 -3.14
N ASP A 8 -1.07 -14.95 -2.32
CA ASP A 8 -1.47 -13.59 -2.66
C ASP A 8 -0.25 -12.67 -2.88
N ILE A 9 0.71 -12.67 -1.94
CA ILE A 9 1.95 -11.88 -2.05
C ILE A 9 2.74 -12.27 -3.31
N GLU A 10 2.87 -13.56 -3.63
CA GLU A 10 3.55 -14.04 -4.82
C GLU A 10 2.87 -13.54 -6.11
N ASN A 11 1.53 -13.58 -6.14
CA ASN A 11 0.72 -13.06 -7.24
C ASN A 11 0.90 -11.55 -7.42
N VAL A 12 0.84 -10.79 -6.32
CA VAL A 12 1.05 -9.34 -6.33
C VAL A 12 2.46 -9.00 -6.80
N LEU A 13 3.50 -9.63 -6.24
CA LEU A 13 4.89 -9.38 -6.63
C LEU A 13 5.15 -9.67 -8.11
N SER A 14 4.57 -10.74 -8.64
CA SER A 14 4.68 -11.08 -10.06
C SER A 14 4.08 -9.99 -10.95
N LYS A 15 2.92 -9.43 -10.57
CA LYS A 15 2.28 -8.31 -11.27
C LYS A 15 3.08 -7.01 -11.12
N VAL A 16 3.65 -6.76 -9.94
CA VAL A 16 4.52 -5.60 -9.68
C VAL A 16 5.73 -5.64 -10.60
N LEU A 17 6.42 -6.78 -10.72
CA LEU A 17 7.56 -6.95 -11.63
C LEU A 17 7.17 -6.63 -13.09
N ALA A 18 6.03 -7.12 -13.56
CA ALA A 18 5.54 -6.82 -14.90
C ALA A 18 5.19 -5.34 -15.11
N ALA A 19 4.66 -4.67 -14.07
CA ALA A 19 4.34 -3.24 -14.11
C ALA A 19 5.61 -2.37 -14.05
N LEU A 20 6.65 -2.81 -13.33
CA LEU A 20 7.96 -2.15 -13.27
C LEU A 20 8.64 -2.13 -14.63
N GLU A 21 8.68 -3.28 -15.33
CA GLU A 21 9.26 -3.37 -16.67
C GLU A 21 8.60 -2.38 -17.65
N LYS A 22 7.29 -2.16 -17.51
CA LYS A 22 6.50 -1.22 -18.34
C LYS A 22 6.47 0.22 -17.81
N HIS A 23 7.10 0.49 -16.66
CA HIS A 23 6.99 1.78 -15.95
C HIS A 23 5.54 2.23 -15.69
N ASP A 24 4.62 1.27 -15.52
CA ASP A 24 3.19 1.53 -15.34
C ASP A 24 2.88 1.89 -13.88
N PHE A 25 3.09 3.17 -13.55
CA PHE A 25 2.82 3.68 -12.21
C PHE A 25 1.33 3.69 -11.83
N ILE A 26 0.41 3.63 -12.80
CA ILE A 26 -1.03 3.55 -12.54
C ILE A 26 -1.36 2.16 -12.02
N GLU A 27 -0.84 1.12 -12.67
CA GLU A 27 -1.04 -0.27 -12.27
C GLU A 27 -0.40 -0.55 -10.90
N LEU A 28 0.82 -0.06 -10.66
CA LEU A 28 1.44 -0.16 -9.32
C LEU A 28 0.57 0.49 -8.23
N SER A 29 -0.03 1.64 -8.51
CA SER A 29 -0.94 2.28 -7.55
C SER A 29 -2.20 1.46 -7.29
N LYS A 30 -2.74 0.77 -8.32
CA LYS A 30 -3.90 -0.12 -8.17
C LYS A 30 -3.55 -1.37 -7.37
N LEU A 31 -2.44 -2.03 -7.70
CA LEU A 31 -1.94 -3.21 -7.00
C LEU A 31 -1.76 -2.93 -5.51
N SER A 32 -1.13 -1.80 -5.17
CA SER A 32 -0.99 -1.39 -3.77
C SER A 32 -2.32 -1.18 -3.04
N ASN A 33 -3.35 -0.66 -3.71
CA ASN A 33 -4.66 -0.49 -3.10
C ASN A 33 -5.34 -1.85 -2.86
N HIS A 34 -5.22 -2.77 -3.82
CA HIS A 34 -5.72 -4.14 -3.68
C HIS A 34 -5.06 -4.86 -2.51
N THR A 35 -3.72 -4.83 -2.43
CA THR A 35 -2.96 -5.48 -1.35
C THR A 35 -3.33 -4.94 0.03
N ILE A 36 -3.79 -3.70 0.18
CA ILE A 36 -4.29 -3.17 1.46
C ILE A 36 -5.62 -3.75 1.85
N HIS A 37 -6.51 -3.89 0.87
CA HIS A 37 -7.80 -4.51 1.11
C HIS A 37 -7.57 -5.92 1.66
N ASP A 38 -6.68 -6.69 1.03
CA ASP A 38 -6.34 -8.04 1.48
C ASP A 38 -5.57 -8.01 2.81
N ALA A 39 -4.61 -7.10 2.99
CA ALA A 39 -3.91 -6.89 4.25
C ALA A 39 -4.85 -6.55 5.42
N SER A 40 -5.93 -5.80 5.15
CA SER A 40 -6.94 -5.42 6.17
C SER A 40 -7.80 -6.61 6.59
N ILE A 41 -8.02 -7.57 5.69
CA ILE A 41 -8.72 -8.82 6.00
C ILE A 41 -7.84 -9.72 6.87
N PHE A 42 -6.55 -9.86 6.55
CA PHE A 42 -5.65 -10.80 7.22
C PHE A 42 -4.92 -10.23 8.44
N GLN A 43 -4.82 -8.90 8.53
CA GLN A 43 -4.13 -8.13 9.59
C GLN A 43 -2.68 -8.58 9.83
N GLU A 44 -1.96 -8.94 8.77
CA GLU A 44 -0.54 -9.30 8.83
C GLU A 44 0.38 -8.20 8.30
N ASP A 45 1.59 -8.15 8.86
CA ASP A 45 2.59 -7.14 8.53
C ASP A 45 3.17 -7.30 7.12
N ASP A 46 3.23 -8.53 6.60
CA ASP A 46 3.89 -8.82 5.32
C ASP A 46 3.14 -8.22 4.10
N PRO A 47 1.82 -8.43 3.92
CA PRO A 47 1.03 -7.75 2.88
C PRO A 47 1.02 -6.23 3.04
N LEU A 48 0.98 -5.76 4.28
CA LEU A 48 0.97 -4.34 4.58
C LEU A 48 2.28 -3.65 4.17
N THR A 49 3.41 -4.26 4.51
CA THR A 49 4.75 -3.80 4.13
C THR A 49 4.89 -3.80 2.62
N LEU A 50 4.40 -4.85 1.95
CA LEU A 50 4.36 -4.91 0.49
C LEU A 50 3.51 -3.78 -0.10
N ALA A 51 2.32 -3.54 0.43
CA ALA A 51 1.45 -2.48 -0.07
C ALA A 51 2.08 -1.08 0.03
N VAL A 52 2.78 -0.80 1.13
CA VAL A 52 3.54 0.45 1.33
C VAL A 52 4.69 0.54 0.33
N LEU A 53 5.43 -0.56 0.13
CA LEU A 53 6.52 -0.62 -0.85
C LEU A 53 6.02 -0.33 -2.27
N VAL A 54 4.98 -1.04 -2.71
CA VAL A 54 4.40 -0.90 -4.06
C VAL A 54 3.86 0.50 -4.29
N TYR A 55 3.20 1.11 -3.30
CA TYR A 55 2.77 2.50 -3.42
C TYR A 55 3.97 3.46 -3.54
N SER A 56 5.00 3.25 -2.73
CA SER A 56 6.20 4.09 -2.76
C SER A 56 6.87 4.02 -4.12
N LEU A 57 7.00 2.81 -4.69
CA LEU A 57 7.48 2.59 -6.05
C LEU A 57 6.62 3.31 -7.10
N SER A 58 5.29 3.23 -7.01
CA SER A 58 4.40 3.94 -7.93
C SER A 58 4.67 5.45 -7.95
N LYS A 59 4.96 6.05 -6.79
CA LYS A 59 5.26 7.49 -6.67
C LYS A 59 6.65 7.84 -7.17
N VAL A 60 7.64 7.00 -6.89
CA VAL A 60 9.01 7.22 -7.39
C VAL A 60 9.03 7.12 -8.92
N ILE A 61 8.46 6.06 -9.49
CA ILE A 61 8.43 5.83 -10.95
C ILE A 61 7.65 6.92 -11.66
N ARG A 62 6.47 7.30 -11.16
CA ARG A 62 5.70 8.41 -11.72
C ARG A 62 6.55 9.66 -11.84
N ARG A 63 7.32 10.00 -10.81
CA ARG A 63 8.15 11.20 -10.79
C ARG A 63 9.41 11.09 -11.65
N CYS A 64 9.96 9.88 -11.80
CA CYS A 64 11.04 9.62 -12.75
C CYS A 64 10.56 9.82 -14.19
N VAL A 65 9.38 9.28 -14.53
CA VAL A 65 8.73 9.46 -15.83
C VAL A 65 8.39 10.94 -16.08
N GLU A 66 7.78 11.64 -15.11
CA GLU A 66 7.44 13.07 -15.24
C GLU A 66 8.67 13.99 -15.38
N ARG A 67 9.85 13.56 -14.91
CA ARG A 67 11.09 14.36 -14.93
C ARG A 67 12.14 13.84 -15.92
N ASP A 68 11.80 12.84 -16.73
CA ASP A 68 12.71 12.17 -17.66
C ASP A 68 14.04 11.74 -16.98
N LYS A 69 13.93 11.13 -15.79
CA LYS A 69 15.07 10.64 -15.01
C LYS A 69 15.07 9.12 -14.94
N SER A 70 16.28 8.56 -14.79
CA SER A 70 16.45 7.13 -14.53
C SER A 70 15.71 6.70 -13.25
N CYS A 71 14.96 5.60 -13.34
CA CYS A 71 14.24 4.99 -12.23
C CYS A 71 15.18 4.14 -11.35
N PRO A 72 14.84 3.93 -10.07
CA PRO A 72 15.59 3.02 -9.22
C PRO A 72 15.54 1.58 -9.75
N LEU A 73 16.71 0.93 -9.79
CA LEU A 73 16.88 -0.48 -10.12
C LEU A 73 16.53 -1.37 -8.91
N VAL A 74 15.23 -1.59 -8.69
CA VAL A 74 14.72 -2.48 -7.63
C VAL A 74 14.28 -3.84 -8.14
N GLU A 75 14.18 -4.03 -9.47
CA GLU A 75 13.63 -5.24 -10.08
C GLU A 75 14.38 -6.51 -9.69
N SER A 76 15.72 -6.47 -9.65
CA SER A 76 16.54 -7.61 -9.27
C SER A 76 16.27 -8.03 -7.82
N GLN A 77 16.15 -7.06 -6.92
CA GLN A 77 15.88 -7.30 -5.51
C GLN A 77 14.46 -7.87 -5.32
N LEU A 78 13.47 -7.40 -6.07
CA LEU A 78 12.11 -7.93 -6.03
C LEU A 78 12.01 -9.34 -6.65
N LYS A 79 12.80 -9.64 -7.68
CA LYS A 79 12.94 -11.01 -8.21
C LYS A 79 13.52 -11.94 -7.14
N SER A 80 14.57 -11.52 -6.44
CA SER A 80 15.12 -12.30 -5.31
C SER A 80 14.12 -12.46 -4.15
N ALA A 81 13.28 -11.45 -3.87
CA ALA A 81 12.22 -11.57 -2.87
C ALA A 81 11.18 -12.62 -3.27
N LEU A 82 10.79 -12.67 -4.55
CA LEU A 82 9.86 -13.67 -5.08
C LEU A 82 10.47 -15.09 -5.03
N GLU A 83 11.75 -15.24 -5.34
CA GLU A 83 12.46 -16.51 -5.23
C GLU A 83 12.54 -17.00 -3.77
N ALA A 84 12.84 -16.10 -2.83
CA ALA A 84 12.85 -16.40 -1.40
C ALA A 84 11.48 -16.89 -0.90
N LEU A 85 10.39 -16.23 -1.33
CA LEU A 85 9.03 -16.71 -1.05
C LEU A 85 8.83 -18.12 -1.61
N ARG A 86 9.11 -18.36 -2.89
CA ARG A 86 8.93 -19.69 -3.51
C ARG A 86 9.75 -20.78 -2.80
N ALA A 87 10.91 -20.44 -2.25
CA ALA A 87 11.76 -21.33 -1.47
C ALA A 87 11.27 -21.59 -0.02
N ASN A 88 10.15 -20.99 0.39
CA ASN A 88 9.65 -20.98 1.78
C ASN A 88 10.57 -20.27 2.79
N ASP A 89 11.41 -19.34 2.33
CA ASP A 89 12.24 -18.51 3.19
C ASP A 89 11.60 -17.13 3.44
N ASP A 90 10.58 -17.12 4.29
CA ASP A 90 9.85 -15.92 4.67
C ASP A 90 10.76 -14.85 5.31
N ASN A 91 11.83 -15.27 6.00
CA ASN A 91 12.77 -14.36 6.67
C ASN A 91 13.67 -13.66 5.65
N ALA A 92 14.16 -14.38 4.64
CA ALA A 92 14.89 -13.78 3.53
C ALA A 92 13.99 -12.81 2.77
N TYR A 93 12.74 -13.19 2.47
CA TYR A 93 11.75 -12.29 1.86
C TYR A 93 11.61 -10.99 2.65
N ARG A 94 11.33 -11.07 3.96
CA ARG A 94 11.17 -9.90 4.85
C ARG A 94 12.41 -9.02 4.87
N THR A 95 13.59 -9.63 4.90
CA THR A 95 14.86 -8.91 4.91
C THR A 95 15.08 -8.15 3.62
N ILE A 96 14.79 -8.77 2.47
CA ILE A 96 14.91 -8.14 1.16
C ILE A 96 13.92 -6.99 1.04
N ILE A 97 12.63 -7.20 1.36
CA ILE A 97 11.60 -6.17 1.30
C ILE A 97 11.95 -4.96 2.17
N LYS A 98 12.41 -5.19 3.41
CA LYS A 98 12.88 -4.12 4.30
C LYS A 98 14.05 -3.34 3.69
N ARG A 99 15.01 -4.04 3.09
CA ARG A 99 16.17 -3.43 2.43
C ARG A 99 15.75 -2.59 1.22
N VAL A 100 14.83 -3.07 0.40
CA VAL A 100 14.30 -2.30 -0.74
C VAL A 100 13.59 -1.05 -0.25
N LEU A 101 12.72 -1.19 0.76
CA LEU A 101 12.00 -0.06 1.33
C LEU A 101 12.94 0.99 1.93
N GLN A 102 13.99 0.55 2.63
CA GLN A 102 15.03 1.42 3.16
C GLN A 102 15.83 2.11 2.04
N GLY A 103 16.24 1.36 1.01
CA GLY A 103 16.95 1.93 -0.14
C GLY A 103 16.12 2.99 -0.87
N ILE A 104 14.81 2.76 -1.03
CA ILE A 104 13.88 3.78 -1.54
C ILE A 104 13.85 4.99 -0.61
N SER A 105 13.70 4.77 0.70
CA SER A 105 13.64 5.86 1.70
C SER A 105 14.92 6.72 1.73
N GLU A 106 16.08 6.13 1.43
CA GLU A 106 17.39 6.79 1.46
C GLU A 106 17.74 7.52 0.15
N MET A 107 17.00 7.28 -0.93
CA MET A 107 17.19 7.96 -2.23
C MET A 107 16.85 9.46 -2.23
N ASP A 108 16.77 10.09 -1.06
CA ASP A 108 16.29 11.45 -0.88
C ASP A 108 17.33 12.53 -1.22
N SER A 109 18.62 12.25 -0.99
CA SER A 109 19.67 13.29 -1.04
C SER A 109 20.04 13.76 -2.44
N GLN A 110 19.97 12.90 -3.46
CA GLN A 110 20.33 13.26 -4.85
C GLN A 110 19.14 13.68 -5.71
N MET A 111 17.91 13.41 -5.25
CA MET A 111 16.72 13.54 -6.08
C MET A 111 15.84 14.75 -5.75
N LYS A 112 16.01 15.42 -4.59
CA LYS A 112 15.07 16.45 -4.07
C LYS A 112 13.62 15.95 -4.14
N LEU A 113 13.39 14.71 -3.71
CA LEU A 113 12.11 14.02 -3.89
C LEU A 113 11.36 13.73 -2.58
N TYR A 114 11.88 14.10 -1.41
CA TYR A 114 11.25 13.83 -0.12
C TYR A 114 10.74 12.39 -0.02
N ILE A 115 11.58 11.41 -0.33
CA ILE A 115 11.14 10.00 -0.44
C ILE A 115 10.80 9.42 0.94
N GLN A 116 11.47 9.88 2.00
CA GLN A 116 11.02 9.64 3.38
C GLN A 116 9.58 10.13 3.60
N GLU A 117 9.26 11.32 3.07
CA GLU A 117 7.92 11.87 3.12
C GLU A 117 6.95 11.07 2.24
N VAL A 118 7.39 10.50 1.11
CA VAL A 118 6.56 9.61 0.27
C VAL A 118 6.21 8.33 1.02
N VAL A 119 7.18 7.69 1.69
CA VAL A 119 6.95 6.46 2.47
C VAL A 119 6.11 6.76 3.72
N SER A 120 6.37 7.88 4.41
CA SER A 120 5.56 8.31 5.55
C SER A 120 4.12 8.64 5.12
N ASN A 121 3.94 9.42 4.05
CA ASN A 121 2.63 9.71 3.47
C ASN A 121 1.95 8.46 2.92
N ALA A 122 2.70 7.47 2.41
CA ALA A 122 2.17 6.18 2.00
C ALA A 122 1.55 5.48 3.19
N ARG A 123 2.32 5.30 4.27
CA ARG A 123 1.84 4.69 5.51
C ARG A 123 0.61 5.42 6.02
N ILE A 124 0.64 6.75 6.14
CA ILE A 124 -0.50 7.54 6.63
C ILE A 124 -1.75 7.34 5.73
N LYS A 125 -1.60 7.45 4.41
CA LYS A 125 -2.71 7.24 3.45
C LYS A 125 -3.28 5.83 3.51
N LYS A 126 -2.40 4.83 3.59
CA LYS A 126 -2.80 3.42 3.66
C LYS A 126 -3.44 3.10 5.00
N GLY A 127 -2.96 3.71 6.09
CA GLY A 127 -3.59 3.64 7.40
C GLY A 127 -5.00 4.22 7.41
N SER A 128 -5.22 5.37 6.76
CA SER A 128 -6.57 5.91 6.60
C SER A 128 -7.51 4.90 5.93
N LYS A 129 -7.05 4.23 4.87
CA LYS A 129 -7.84 3.19 4.19
C LYS A 129 -8.09 1.96 5.06
N ILE A 130 -7.10 1.52 5.82
CA ILE A 130 -7.25 0.39 6.76
C ILE A 130 -8.28 0.73 7.85
N HIS A 131 -8.27 1.97 8.34
CA HIS A 131 -9.27 2.44 9.29
C HIS A 131 -10.69 2.50 8.70
N GLU A 132 -10.85 2.95 7.45
CA GLU A 132 -12.13 2.91 6.73
C GLU A 132 -12.71 1.48 6.62
N HIS A 133 -11.84 0.45 6.60
CA HIS A 133 -12.25 -0.96 6.57
C HIS A 133 -12.59 -1.52 7.97
N GLY A 134 -12.71 -0.66 8.99
CA GLY A 134 -13.19 -1.03 10.33
C GLY A 134 -12.10 -1.41 11.34
N ILE A 135 -10.82 -1.30 10.99
CA ILE A 135 -9.72 -1.52 11.93
C ILE A 135 -9.53 -0.28 12.80
N SER A 136 -9.27 -0.46 14.10
CA SER A 136 -9.06 0.67 15.00
C SER A 136 -7.83 1.50 14.62
N ILE A 137 -7.87 2.80 14.90
CA ILE A 137 -6.75 3.72 14.64
C ILE A 137 -5.49 3.26 15.36
N ALA A 138 -5.61 2.79 16.61
CA ALA A 138 -4.49 2.30 17.40
C ALA A 138 -3.82 1.08 16.74
N ARG A 139 -4.62 0.10 16.34
CA ARG A 139 -4.12 -1.11 15.65
C ARG A 139 -3.50 -0.77 14.30
N THR A 140 -4.11 0.16 13.58
CA THR A 140 -3.61 0.63 12.28
C THR A 140 -2.28 1.35 12.40
N ALA A 141 -2.12 2.21 13.42
CA ALA A 141 -0.89 2.93 13.69
C ALA A 141 0.24 1.97 14.09
N GLU A 142 -0.06 0.97 14.93
CA GLU A 142 0.86 -0.09 15.32
C GLU A 142 1.35 -0.89 14.10
N LEU A 143 0.41 -1.40 13.30
CA LEU A 143 0.71 -2.20 12.09
C LEU A 143 1.60 -1.44 11.08
N LEU A 144 1.41 -0.12 10.95
CA LEU A 144 2.13 0.71 10.00
C LEU A 144 3.40 1.36 10.58
N GLY A 145 3.67 1.20 11.87
CA GLY A 145 4.75 1.92 12.55
C GLY A 145 4.61 3.44 12.44
N LEU A 146 3.39 3.94 12.66
CA LEU A 146 3.04 5.37 12.66
C LEU A 146 2.69 5.82 14.07
N SER A 147 2.78 7.13 14.34
CA SER A 147 2.11 7.65 15.52
C SER A 147 0.59 7.70 15.28
N MET A 148 -0.19 7.37 16.31
CA MET A 148 -1.65 7.54 16.27
C MET A 148 -2.05 8.98 15.95
N TRP A 149 -1.26 9.96 16.42
CA TRP A 149 -1.54 11.37 16.21
C TRP A 149 -1.40 11.79 14.74
N GLU A 150 -0.34 11.34 14.04
CA GLU A 150 -0.18 11.58 12.61
C GLU A 150 -1.33 11.00 11.80
N LEU A 151 -1.73 9.77 12.15
CA LEU A 151 -2.84 9.08 11.49
C LEU A 151 -4.18 9.79 11.74
N GLN A 152 -4.47 10.19 12.98
CA GLN A 152 -5.68 10.95 13.35
C GLN A 152 -5.74 12.31 12.66
N ASN A 153 -4.62 13.03 12.65
CA ASN A 153 -4.52 14.35 12.02
C ASN A 153 -4.79 14.27 10.51
N TYR A 154 -4.33 13.20 9.86
CA TYR A 154 -4.61 12.97 8.44
C TYR A 154 -6.07 12.59 8.21
N ILE A 155 -6.60 11.60 8.94
CA ILE A 155 -7.99 11.14 8.82
C ILE A 155 -8.97 12.30 9.05
N GLY A 156 -8.71 13.15 10.05
CA GLY A 156 -9.55 14.30 10.35
C GLY A 156 -9.50 15.41 9.29
N LYS A 157 -8.43 15.49 8.49
CA LYS A 157 -8.28 16.43 7.36
C LYS A 157 -8.86 15.88 6.07
N THR A 158 -8.82 14.57 5.88
CA THR A 158 -9.56 13.90 4.82
C THR A 158 -11.02 13.82 5.22
N VAL A 159 -11.77 14.91 5.00
CA VAL A 159 -13.22 14.80 4.82
C VAL A 159 -13.40 13.69 3.80
N SER A 160 -14.14 12.62 4.14
CA SER A 160 -14.33 11.48 3.24
C SER A 160 -14.71 11.97 1.84
N ASP A 161 -13.75 11.94 0.90
CA ASP A 161 -13.97 12.12 -0.54
C ASP A 161 -14.70 10.92 -1.15
N VAL A 162 -15.33 10.10 -0.31
CA VAL A 162 -16.57 9.46 -0.70
C VAL A 162 -17.57 10.60 -0.81
N ALA A 163 -17.62 11.26 -1.97
CA ALA A 163 -18.90 11.71 -2.46
C ALA A 163 -19.81 10.50 -2.25
N PRO A 164 -20.77 10.52 -1.31
CA PRO A 164 -21.75 9.47 -1.33
C PRO A 164 -22.35 9.61 -2.71
N ASP A 165 -22.31 8.57 -3.53
CA ASP A 165 -23.35 8.42 -4.53
C ASP A 165 -24.63 8.62 -3.73
N GLY A 166 -25.19 9.83 -3.85
CA GLY A 166 -26.15 10.34 -2.91
C GLY A 166 -27.41 9.56 -3.18
N ILE A 167 -27.56 8.40 -2.53
CA ILE A 167 -28.76 7.60 -2.59
C ILE A 167 -29.88 8.59 -2.26
N ARG A 168 -30.76 8.83 -3.23
CA ARG A 168 -31.81 9.84 -3.09
C ARG A 168 -32.57 9.52 -1.81
N VAL A 169 -32.94 10.56 -1.07
CA VAL A 169 -33.62 10.40 0.23
C VAL A 169 -34.81 9.42 0.15
N LYS A 170 -35.49 9.40 -1.00
CA LYS A 170 -36.57 8.46 -1.33
C LYS A 170 -36.13 6.99 -1.32
N ASP A 171 -34.99 6.67 -1.90
CA ASP A 171 -34.45 5.32 -1.95
C ASP A 171 -33.96 4.86 -0.57
N ARG A 172 -33.43 5.78 0.25
CA ARG A 172 -33.09 5.50 1.66
C ARG A 172 -34.32 5.18 2.50
N LEU A 173 -35.38 5.98 2.36
CA LEU A 173 -36.64 5.77 3.08
C LEU A 173 -37.32 4.46 2.72
N ARG A 174 -37.29 4.07 1.43
CA ARG A 174 -37.82 2.79 0.98
C ARG A 174 -37.06 1.62 1.64
N LYS A 175 -35.74 1.64 1.57
CA LYS A 175 -34.89 0.57 2.13
C LYS A 175 -35.02 0.45 3.65
N ALA A 176 -35.22 1.58 4.35
CA ALA A 176 -35.48 1.57 5.78
C ALA A 176 -36.84 0.93 6.12
N ARG A 177 -37.89 1.17 5.32
CA ARG A 177 -39.21 0.54 5.53
C ARG A 177 -39.17 -0.96 5.30
N GLU A 178 -38.48 -1.42 4.27
CA GLU A 178 -38.30 -2.85 3.97
C GLU A 178 -37.60 -3.64 5.09
N LEU A 179 -36.90 -2.98 6.00
CA LEU A 179 -36.25 -3.64 7.15
C LEU A 179 -37.20 -3.87 8.34
N PHE A 180 -38.37 -3.22 8.35
CA PHE A 180 -39.34 -3.27 9.45
C PHE A 180 -40.73 -3.76 9.00
N GLU A 181 -40.86 -4.22 7.75
CA GLU A 181 -41.95 -5.06 7.27
C GLU A 181 -41.52 -6.54 7.30
#